data_AF-W8YLV0-F1
#
_entry.id   AF-W8YLV0-F1
#
_cell.length_a   1.000
_cell.length_b   1.000
_cell.length_c   1.000
_cell.angle_alpha   90.00
_cell.angle_beta   90.00
_cell.angle_gamma   90.00
#
_symmetry.space_group_name_H-M   'P 1'
#
loop_
_entity.id
_entity.type
_entity.pdbx_description
1 polymer ?
#
loop_
_entity_poly.entity_id
_entity_poly.type
_entity_poly.pdbx_seq_one_letter_code
_entity_poly.pdbx_strand_id
1 'polypeptide(L)'
;MVNGKSTRLKVRALLTNKHNRNFDLLKHKLGTLRITKKSGKWIAQVSVTVPTIEKTGTKILGVDLGLKVPAVAITDDDKVRFFGNGRKNKYMKRKFRSVRRKLGEAKKLNALRQLDDKEQRWMQDHKVSREIVDFATDNTISVIRLEQLTNIRQTARTSRKNEKNLHTWSFYRLAHFVEYKAKLVGIKVEYVNPSYTSQTCPKCTEKNKAQDRKYKCPCGFEKHRDIVGAMNIRYATVVGGNSQSA
;
A
#
# COMPACT_ATOMS: atom_id res chain seq x y z
N MET A 1 -29.22 -27.97 5.63
CA MET A 1 -29.02 -29.34 5.13
C MET A 1 -30.40 -29.95 5.02
N VAL A 2 -30.70 -30.63 3.92
CA VAL A 2 -31.92 -31.44 3.79
C VAL A 2 -31.44 -32.89 3.82
N ASN A 3 -31.88 -33.66 4.82
CA ASN A 3 -31.49 -35.06 5.03
C ASN A 3 -29.97 -35.29 5.12
N GLY A 4 -29.26 -34.49 5.93
CA GLY A 4 -27.81 -34.65 6.16
C GLY A 4 -26.91 -34.29 4.97
N LYS A 5 -27.48 -33.95 3.81
CA LYS A 5 -26.72 -33.51 2.62
C LYS A 5 -26.83 -31.99 2.45
N SER A 6 -25.72 -31.39 2.01
CA SER A 6 -25.69 -29.99 1.60
C SER A 6 -26.45 -29.83 0.29
N THR A 7 -27.56 -29.10 0.33
CA THR A 7 -28.41 -28.82 -0.83
C THR A 7 -28.15 -27.39 -1.31
N ARG A 8 -27.86 -27.22 -2.61
CA ARG A 8 -27.74 -25.89 -3.21
C ARG A 8 -29.12 -25.22 -3.21
N LEU A 9 -29.26 -24.14 -2.46
CA LEU A 9 -30.48 -23.34 -2.43
C LEU A 9 -30.34 -22.17 -3.41
N LYS A 10 -31.31 -22.03 -4.32
CA LYS A 10 -31.39 -20.88 -5.23
C LYS A 10 -32.27 -19.80 -4.59
N VAL A 11 -31.66 -18.71 -4.13
CA VAL A 11 -32.40 -17.52 -3.64
C VAL A 11 -32.40 -16.46 -4.73
N ARG A 12 -33.57 -15.92 -5.08
CA ARG A 12 -33.64 -14.73 -5.90
C ARG A 12 -33.22 -13.53 -5.05
N ALA A 13 -32.07 -12.96 -5.35
CA ALA A 13 -31.58 -11.75 -4.68
C ALA A 13 -31.87 -10.52 -5.56
N LEU A 14 -32.59 -9.55 -5.01
CA LEU A 14 -32.76 -8.24 -5.62
C LEU A 14 -31.49 -7.41 -5.37
N LEU A 15 -30.73 -7.19 -6.45
CA LEU A 15 -29.54 -6.36 -6.41
C LEU A 15 -29.96 -4.92 -6.67
N THR A 16 -30.07 -4.13 -5.61
CA THR A 16 -30.67 -2.79 -5.62
C THR A 16 -29.85 -1.72 -6.34
N ASN A 17 -28.59 -2.00 -6.68
CA ASN A 17 -27.72 -1.04 -7.36
C ASN A 17 -27.21 -1.60 -8.69
N LYS A 18 -27.96 -1.37 -9.79
CA LYS A 18 -27.64 -1.80 -11.16
C LYS A 18 -26.27 -1.31 -11.69
N HIS A 19 -25.72 -0.24 -11.11
CA HIS A 19 -24.41 0.32 -11.46
C HIS A 19 -23.31 -0.06 -10.48
N ASN A 20 -23.50 -1.12 -9.70
CA ASN A 20 -22.44 -1.62 -8.84
C ASN A 20 -21.28 -2.12 -9.70
N ARG A 21 -20.15 -1.40 -9.65
CA ARG A 21 -18.87 -1.75 -10.29
C ARG A 21 -18.40 -3.19 -10.05
N ASN A 22 -18.94 -3.85 -9.02
CA ASN A 22 -18.62 -5.23 -8.69
C ASN A 22 -19.41 -6.26 -9.52
N PHE A 23 -20.41 -5.85 -10.33
CA PHE A 23 -21.16 -6.82 -11.14
C PHE A 23 -20.34 -7.47 -12.22
N ASP A 24 -19.40 -6.75 -12.81
CA ASP A 24 -18.48 -7.36 -13.76
C ASP A 24 -17.65 -8.47 -13.10
N LEU A 25 -17.38 -8.35 -11.79
CA LEU A 25 -16.72 -9.42 -11.04
C LEU A 25 -17.59 -10.68 -10.97
N LEU A 26 -18.92 -10.56 -10.95
CA LEU A 26 -19.81 -11.71 -10.91
C LEU A 26 -19.84 -12.51 -12.23
N LYS A 27 -19.25 -11.99 -13.32
CA LYS A 27 -19.08 -12.70 -14.59
C LYS A 27 -17.96 -13.75 -14.53
N HIS A 28 -17.05 -13.64 -13.56
CA HIS A 28 -15.95 -14.59 -13.40
C HIS A 28 -16.34 -15.79 -12.54
N LYS A 29 -15.43 -16.76 -12.40
CA LYS A 29 -15.66 -17.98 -11.62
C LYS A 29 -15.96 -17.65 -10.17
N LEU A 30 -17.20 -17.94 -9.76
CA LEU A 30 -17.69 -17.73 -8.40
C LEU A 30 -17.23 -18.88 -7.49
N GLY A 31 -16.85 -18.54 -6.27
CA GLY A 31 -16.51 -19.48 -5.21
C GLY A 31 -17.53 -19.45 -4.07
N THR A 32 -17.02 -19.52 -2.85
CA THR A 32 -17.82 -19.57 -1.63
C THR A 32 -18.64 -18.29 -1.44
N LEU A 33 -19.93 -18.47 -1.16
CA LEU A 33 -20.81 -17.44 -0.64
C LEU A 33 -20.82 -17.50 0.89
N ARG A 34 -20.54 -16.38 1.55
CA ARG A 34 -20.68 -16.21 2.99
C ARG A 34 -21.69 -15.11 3.28
N ILE A 35 -22.70 -15.43 4.07
CA ILE A 35 -23.65 -14.44 4.58
C ILE A 35 -23.18 -14.00 5.96
N THR A 36 -23.03 -12.70 6.18
CA THR A 36 -22.63 -12.11 7.46
C THR A 36 -23.57 -10.98 7.83
N LYS A 37 -23.73 -10.71 9.13
CA LYS A 37 -24.45 -9.54 9.62
C LYS A 37 -23.45 -8.53 10.17
N LYS A 38 -23.38 -7.33 9.57
CA LYS A 38 -22.47 -6.26 10.02
C LYS A 38 -23.26 -4.95 10.14
N SER A 39 -23.16 -4.31 11.31
CA SER A 39 -23.86 -3.05 11.61
C SER A 39 -25.36 -3.11 11.29
N GLY A 40 -26.03 -4.20 11.65
CA GLY A 40 -27.46 -4.42 11.40
C GLY A 40 -27.81 -4.83 9.97
N LYS A 41 -26.87 -4.82 9.03
CA LYS A 41 -27.09 -5.17 7.62
C LYS A 41 -26.61 -6.58 7.32
N TRP A 42 -27.40 -7.33 6.56
CA TRP A 42 -26.95 -8.59 5.97
C TRP A 42 -26.07 -8.32 4.74
N ILE A 43 -24.92 -8.97 4.69
CA ILE A 43 -23.92 -8.82 3.64
C ILE A 43 -23.64 -10.20 3.05
N ALA A 44 -23.86 -10.33 1.75
CA ALA A 44 -23.42 -11.46 0.95
C ALA A 44 -21.99 -11.20 0.43
N GLN A 45 -21.04 -12.00 0.91
CA GLN A 45 -19.66 -11.98 0.43
C GLN A 45 -19.48 -13.15 -0.54
N VAL A 46 -19.22 -12.85 -1.80
CA VAL A 46 -18.98 -13.83 -2.85
C VAL A 46 -17.49 -13.80 -3.18
N SER A 47 -16.79 -14.92 -3.04
CA SER A 47 -15.42 -15.01 -3.57
C SER A 47 -15.46 -15.19 -5.09
N VAL A 48 -14.53 -14.54 -5.76
CA VAL A 48 -14.44 -14.53 -7.23
C VAL A 48 -13.00 -14.78 -7.61
N THR A 49 -12.77 -15.71 -8.55
CA THR A 49 -11.46 -15.94 -9.15
C THR A 49 -11.37 -15.16 -10.46
N VAL A 50 -10.51 -14.15 -10.50
CA VAL A 50 -10.27 -13.32 -11.69
C VAL A 50 -8.95 -13.77 -12.32
N PRO A 51 -8.90 -14.11 -13.61
CA PRO A 51 -7.65 -14.40 -14.30
C PRO A 51 -6.80 -13.12 -14.36
N THR A 52 -5.52 -13.23 -14.04
CA THR A 52 -4.58 -12.11 -14.08
C THR A 52 -3.58 -12.37 -15.20
N ILE A 53 -3.63 -11.54 -16.26
CA ILE A 53 -2.67 -11.59 -17.36
C ILE A 53 -1.62 -10.52 -17.06
N GLU A 54 -0.36 -10.94 -16.91
CA GLU A 54 0.74 -10.00 -16.76
C GLU A 54 1.00 -9.29 -18.10
N LYS A 55 1.12 -7.96 -18.05
CA LYS A 55 1.44 -7.14 -19.21
C LYS A 55 2.88 -7.41 -19.64
N THR A 56 3.07 -7.64 -20.93
CA THR A 56 4.38 -7.71 -21.55
C THR A 56 4.86 -6.30 -21.85
N GLY A 57 5.83 -5.80 -21.07
CA GLY A 57 6.45 -4.51 -21.32
C GLY A 57 7.59 -4.22 -20.37
N THR A 58 8.41 -3.24 -20.73
CA THR A 58 9.65 -2.91 -20.02
C THR A 58 9.57 -1.63 -19.21
N LYS A 59 8.46 -0.89 -19.27
CA LYS A 59 8.31 0.37 -18.53
C LYS A 59 8.20 0.12 -17.03
N ILE A 60 9.11 0.73 -16.27
CA ILE A 60 9.26 0.58 -14.83
C ILE A 60 8.81 1.85 -14.10
N LEU A 61 8.17 1.64 -12.96
CA LEU A 61 7.87 2.67 -11.97
C LEU A 61 8.64 2.39 -10.69
N GLY A 62 9.57 3.26 -10.32
CA GLY A 62 10.22 3.22 -9.01
C GLY A 62 9.35 3.91 -7.96
N VAL A 63 9.08 3.25 -6.83
CA VAL A 63 8.23 3.78 -5.76
C VAL A 63 8.96 3.76 -4.42
N ASP A 64 9.30 4.95 -3.90
CA ASP A 64 9.88 5.15 -2.57
C ASP A 64 8.77 5.35 -1.53
N LEU A 65 8.80 4.60 -0.43
CA LEU A 65 7.81 4.68 0.64
C LEU A 65 8.35 5.44 1.86
N GLY A 66 7.62 6.46 2.31
CA GLY A 66 8.10 7.36 3.35
C GLY A 66 7.09 7.68 4.46
N LEU A 67 7.57 8.32 5.53
CA LEU A 67 6.72 8.73 6.66
C LEU A 67 6.01 10.07 6.44
N LYS A 68 6.72 11.12 5.97
CA LYS A 68 6.11 12.44 5.74
C LYS A 68 5.39 12.51 4.39
N VAL A 69 5.93 11.82 3.40
CA VAL A 69 5.28 11.53 2.11
C VAL A 69 5.11 10.03 2.05
N PRO A 70 3.88 9.50 2.12
CA PRO A 70 3.60 8.06 2.11
C PRO A 70 4.25 7.29 0.95
N ALA A 71 4.19 7.85 -0.26
CA ALA A 71 4.89 7.30 -1.41
C ALA A 71 5.30 8.41 -2.40
N VAL A 72 6.45 8.25 -3.04
CA VAL A 72 6.89 9.01 -4.22
C VAL A 72 7.15 8.03 -5.33
N ALA A 73 6.56 8.27 -6.51
CA ALA A 73 6.78 7.43 -7.68
C ALA A 73 7.44 8.21 -8.81
N ILE A 74 8.29 7.52 -9.58
CA ILE A 74 8.88 8.04 -10.80
C ILE A 74 8.87 6.98 -11.91
N THR A 75 8.40 7.38 -13.09
CA THR A 75 8.36 6.55 -14.31
C THR A 75 9.67 6.67 -15.09
N ASP A 76 9.94 5.80 -16.06
CA ASP A 76 11.17 5.89 -16.89
C ASP A 76 11.29 7.20 -17.68
N ASP A 77 10.17 7.83 -18.07
CA ASP A 77 10.11 9.15 -18.71
C ASP A 77 10.16 10.32 -17.69
N ASP A 78 10.66 10.06 -16.48
CA ASP A 78 10.89 11.01 -15.39
C ASP A 78 9.65 11.78 -14.90
N LYS A 79 8.44 11.27 -15.15
CA LYS A 79 7.22 11.79 -14.52
C LYS A 79 7.18 11.40 -13.05
N VAL A 80 7.05 12.40 -12.19
CA VAL A 80 7.06 12.23 -10.73
C VAL A 80 5.67 12.49 -10.14
N ARG A 81 5.26 11.67 -9.18
CA ARG A 81 4.05 11.92 -8.37
C ARG A 81 4.28 11.62 -6.90
N PHE A 82 3.77 12.50 -6.04
CA PHE A 82 3.75 12.34 -4.58
C PHE A 82 2.35 11.87 -4.16
N PHE A 83 2.27 10.87 -3.28
CA PHE A 83 1.00 10.29 -2.84
C PHE A 83 0.80 10.41 -1.34
N GLY A 84 -0.42 10.80 -0.97
CA GLY A 84 -0.86 10.92 0.41
C GLY A 84 -0.23 12.09 1.20
N ASN A 85 -0.65 12.24 2.45
CA ASN A 85 -0.20 13.32 3.32
C ASN A 85 0.22 12.78 4.69
N GLY A 86 1.52 12.49 4.84
CA GLY A 86 2.06 11.89 6.06
C GLY A 86 1.95 12.78 7.29
N ARG A 87 1.93 14.12 7.12
CA ARG A 87 1.71 15.07 8.23
C ARG A 87 0.28 14.94 8.78
N LYS A 88 -0.72 14.90 7.89
CA LYS A 88 -2.12 14.64 8.27
C LYS A 88 -2.27 13.27 8.92
N ASN A 89 -1.59 12.25 8.38
CA ASN A 89 -1.62 10.91 8.95
C ASN A 89 -1.00 10.84 10.35
N LYS A 90 0.12 11.52 10.56
CA LYS A 90 0.73 11.66 11.90
C LYS A 90 -0.19 12.42 12.86
N TYR A 91 -0.84 13.49 12.42
CA TYR A 91 -1.79 14.24 13.24
C TYR A 91 -2.98 13.36 13.67
N MET A 92 -3.61 12.68 12.72
CA MET A 92 -4.78 11.83 12.99
C MET A 92 -4.44 10.66 13.90
N LYS A 93 -3.29 9.99 13.71
CA LYS A 93 -2.82 8.94 14.64
C LYS A 93 -2.64 9.46 16.07
N ARG A 94 -2.09 10.67 16.24
CA ARG A 94 -1.99 11.30 17.59
C ARG A 94 -3.35 11.57 18.19
N LYS A 95 -4.30 12.07 17.39
CA LYS A 95 -5.68 12.33 17.81
C LYS A 95 -6.36 11.04 18.28
N PHE A 96 -6.32 9.98 17.47
CA PHE A 96 -6.88 8.68 17.84
C PHE A 96 -6.23 8.10 19.11
N ARG A 97 -4.89 8.16 19.23
CA ARG A 97 -4.18 7.73 20.45
C ARG A 97 -4.64 8.49 21.70
N SER A 98 -4.82 9.81 21.60
CA SER A 98 -5.30 10.63 22.72
C SER A 98 -6.71 10.23 23.17
N VAL A 99 -7.63 10.06 22.21
CA VAL A 99 -9.00 9.62 22.51
C VAL A 99 -9.02 8.22 23.10
N ARG A 100 -8.21 7.30 22.55
CA ARG A 100 -8.07 5.92 23.04
C ARG A 100 -7.61 5.87 24.49
N ARG A 101 -6.62 6.69 24.86
CA ARG A 101 -6.13 6.79 26.24
C ARG A 101 -7.24 7.24 27.19
N LYS A 102 -7.96 8.32 26.86
CA LYS A 102 -9.08 8.83 27.66
C LYS A 102 -10.20 7.79 27.84
N LEU A 103 -10.57 7.08 26.78
CA LEU A 103 -11.60 6.05 26.84
C LEU A 103 -11.15 4.81 27.64
N GLY A 104 -9.86 4.47 27.56
CA GLY A 104 -9.25 3.40 28.35
C GLY A 104 -9.24 3.71 29.84
N GLU A 105 -8.83 4.92 30.22
CA GLU A 105 -8.89 5.43 31.60
C GLU A 105 -10.33 5.40 32.15
N ALA A 106 -11.30 5.78 31.32
CA ALA A 106 -12.72 5.74 31.66
C ALA A 106 -13.37 4.33 31.57
N LYS A 107 -12.60 3.27 31.28
CA LYS A 107 -13.08 1.87 31.09
C LYS A 107 -14.24 1.71 30.10
N LYS A 108 -14.38 2.61 29.11
CA LYS A 108 -15.47 2.58 28.11
C LYS A 108 -15.14 1.63 26.94
N LEU A 109 -15.18 0.32 27.20
CA LEU A 109 -14.76 -0.73 26.25
C LEU A 109 -15.53 -0.71 24.91
N ASN A 110 -16.85 -0.45 24.94
CA ASN A 110 -17.65 -0.38 23.71
C ASN A 110 -17.27 0.82 22.83
N ALA A 111 -17.01 1.98 23.43
CA ALA A 111 -16.54 3.17 22.72
C ALA A 111 -15.14 2.95 22.14
N LEU A 112 -14.30 2.17 22.83
CA LEU A 112 -12.97 1.80 22.36
C LEU A 112 -13.04 0.94 21.08
N ARG A 113 -13.92 -0.07 21.06
CA ARG A 113 -14.15 -0.93 19.87
C ARG A 113 -14.62 -0.10 18.67
N GLN A 114 -15.61 0.78 18.88
CA GLN A 114 -16.11 1.65 17.81
C GLN A 114 -15.05 2.64 17.29
N LEU A 115 -14.17 3.12 18.17
CA LEU A 115 -13.06 3.99 17.80
C LEU A 115 -12.04 3.28 16.93
N ASP A 116 -11.70 2.03 17.25
CA ASP A 116 -10.75 1.22 16.48
C ASP A 116 -11.27 0.97 15.05
N ASP A 117 -12.55 0.64 14.90
CA ASP A 117 -13.22 0.53 13.61
C ASP A 117 -13.19 1.85 12.81
N LYS A 118 -13.26 2.99 13.50
CA LYS A 118 -13.17 4.33 12.87
C LYS A 118 -11.74 4.64 12.42
N GLU A 119 -10.74 4.28 13.21
CA GLU A 119 -9.33 4.46 12.87
C GLU A 119 -8.93 3.59 11.67
N GLN A 120 -9.33 2.31 11.65
CA GLN A 120 -9.07 1.41 10.52
C GLN A 120 -9.70 1.91 9.22
N ARG A 121 -10.93 2.44 9.27
CA ARG A 121 -11.58 3.07 8.11
C ARG A 121 -10.89 4.35 7.65
N TRP A 122 -10.24 5.06 8.57
CA TRP A 122 -9.50 6.27 8.25
C TRP A 122 -8.14 5.99 7.60
N MET A 123 -7.57 4.80 7.79
CA MET A 123 -6.29 4.43 7.16
C MET A 123 -6.37 4.56 5.64
N GLN A 124 -5.59 5.50 5.09
CA GLN A 124 -5.65 5.89 3.67
C GLN A 124 -4.87 4.95 2.75
N ASP A 125 -4.29 3.87 3.27
CA ASP A 125 -3.41 2.96 2.50
C ASP A 125 -4.15 2.39 1.27
N HIS A 126 -5.46 2.11 1.38
CA HIS A 126 -6.27 1.69 0.23
C HIS A 126 -6.47 2.78 -0.82
N LYS A 127 -6.49 4.06 -0.45
CA LYS A 127 -6.61 5.13 -1.45
C LYS A 127 -5.27 5.38 -2.12
N VAL A 128 -4.22 5.52 -1.31
CA VAL A 128 -2.84 5.73 -1.79
C VAL A 128 -2.40 4.61 -2.73
N SER A 129 -2.57 3.34 -2.35
CA SER A 129 -2.24 2.21 -3.25
C SER A 129 -3.08 2.19 -4.53
N ARG A 130 -4.33 2.68 -4.50
CA ARG A 130 -5.15 2.77 -5.71
C ARG A 130 -4.61 3.87 -6.62
N GLU A 131 -4.31 5.04 -6.08
CA GLU A 131 -3.73 6.16 -6.82
C GLU A 131 -2.38 5.80 -7.46
N ILE A 132 -1.54 5.01 -6.77
CA ILE A 132 -0.26 4.52 -7.32
C ILE A 132 -0.50 3.62 -8.54
N VAL A 133 -1.43 2.66 -8.43
CA VAL A 133 -1.73 1.72 -9.52
C VAL A 133 -2.44 2.41 -10.69
N ASP A 134 -3.34 3.37 -10.41
CA ASP A 134 -3.97 4.19 -11.44
C ASP A 134 -2.89 5.02 -12.17
N PHE A 135 -1.98 5.69 -11.44
CA PHE A 135 -0.85 6.41 -12.04
C PHE A 135 0.05 5.51 -12.90
N ALA A 136 0.31 4.28 -12.45
CA ALA A 136 1.07 3.30 -13.21
C ALA A 136 0.33 2.90 -14.50
N THR A 137 -0.98 2.71 -14.41
CA THR A 137 -1.83 2.36 -15.56
C THR A 137 -1.88 3.50 -16.59
N ASP A 138 -2.10 4.73 -16.14
CA ASP A 138 -2.16 5.94 -16.97
C ASP A 138 -0.84 6.18 -17.73
N ASN A 139 0.29 5.73 -17.16
CA ASN A 139 1.60 5.87 -17.78
C ASN A 139 2.10 4.59 -18.44
N THR A 140 1.22 3.62 -18.72
CA THR A 140 1.56 2.37 -19.44
C THR A 140 2.69 1.55 -18.78
N ILE A 141 2.80 1.63 -17.46
CA ILE A 141 3.80 0.90 -16.68
C ILE A 141 3.48 -0.59 -16.68
N SER A 142 4.50 -1.42 -16.84
CA SER A 142 4.40 -2.88 -16.81
C SER A 142 4.97 -3.47 -15.51
N VAL A 143 5.95 -2.78 -14.89
CA VAL A 143 6.61 -3.23 -13.66
C VAL A 143 6.65 -2.10 -12.62
N ILE A 144 6.24 -2.36 -11.39
CA ILE A 144 6.43 -1.47 -10.24
C ILE A 144 7.55 -2.05 -9.37
N ARG A 145 8.59 -1.26 -9.09
CA ARG A 145 9.67 -1.59 -8.16
C ARG A 145 9.44 -0.93 -6.81
N LEU A 146 9.47 -1.74 -5.76
CA LEU A 146 9.36 -1.33 -4.36
C LEU A 146 10.60 -1.79 -3.58
N GLU A 147 10.99 -1.08 -2.54
CA GLU A 147 12.03 -1.58 -1.65
C GLU A 147 11.55 -2.80 -0.85
N GLN A 148 12.43 -3.79 -0.69
CA GLN A 148 12.22 -4.88 0.25
C GLN A 148 12.47 -4.38 1.67
N LEU A 149 11.43 -3.84 2.31
CA LEU A 149 11.50 -3.26 3.66
C LEU A 149 11.47 -4.32 4.79
N THR A 150 11.92 -5.54 4.52
CA THR A 150 12.09 -6.58 5.55
C THR A 150 13.01 -6.08 6.65
N ASN A 151 12.62 -6.25 7.91
CA ASN A 151 13.40 -5.83 9.09
C ASN A 151 13.70 -4.32 9.21
N ILE A 152 13.05 -3.43 8.44
CA ILE A 152 13.25 -1.97 8.60
C ILE A 152 12.94 -1.48 10.02
N ARG A 153 12.08 -2.19 10.75
CA ARG A 153 11.74 -1.91 12.15
C ARG A 153 12.93 -2.09 13.10
N GLN A 154 13.91 -2.92 12.73
CA GLN A 154 15.11 -3.22 13.52
C GLN A 154 16.32 -2.41 13.03
N THR A 155 16.38 -2.07 11.74
CA THR A 155 17.56 -1.44 11.10
C THR A 155 17.44 0.08 10.94
N ALA A 156 16.23 0.66 10.97
CA ALA A 156 16.05 2.10 10.78
C ALA A 156 16.51 2.88 12.02
N ARG A 157 17.60 3.65 11.88
CA ARG A 157 17.97 4.71 12.83
C ARG A 157 16.93 5.83 12.77
N THR A 158 15.90 5.74 13.60
CA THR A 158 14.89 6.81 13.69
C THR A 158 15.14 7.70 14.89
N SER A 159 14.88 9.01 14.76
CA SER A 159 14.81 9.89 15.93
C SER A 159 13.74 9.40 16.91
N ARG A 160 13.93 9.54 18.23
CA ARG A 160 12.93 9.23 19.28
C ARG A 160 11.50 9.73 18.96
N LYS A 161 11.39 10.87 18.24
CA LYS A 161 10.12 11.49 17.80
C LYS A 161 9.38 10.74 16.68
N ASN A 162 10.08 9.90 15.92
CA ASN A 162 9.56 9.17 14.76
C ASN A 162 9.51 7.65 15.00
N GLU A 163 10.26 7.13 15.96
CA GLU A 163 10.25 5.73 16.40
C GLU A 163 8.83 5.21 16.66
N LYS A 164 8.06 5.93 17.47
CA LYS A 164 6.64 5.60 17.77
C LYS A 164 5.73 5.60 16.53
N ASN A 165 6.12 6.24 15.42
CA ASN A 165 5.36 6.24 14.17
C ASN A 165 5.86 5.18 13.18
N LEU A 166 7.15 4.82 13.23
CA LEU A 166 7.72 3.73 12.42
C LEU A 166 7.04 2.40 12.77
N HIS A 167 6.87 2.10 14.06
CA HIS A 167 6.19 0.88 14.51
C HIS A 167 4.70 0.82 14.16
N THR A 168 4.06 1.98 13.94
CA THR A 168 2.63 2.06 13.59
C THR A 168 2.40 2.28 12.09
N TRP A 169 3.45 2.54 11.31
CA TRP A 169 3.33 2.73 9.87
C TRP A 169 3.60 1.41 9.17
N SER A 170 2.57 0.89 8.53
CA SER A 170 2.67 -0.38 7.85
C SER A 170 3.05 -0.14 6.39
N PHE A 171 4.33 0.18 6.17
CA PHE A 171 4.92 0.17 4.82
C PHE A 171 4.58 -1.15 4.10
N TYR A 172 4.66 -2.25 4.85
CA TYR A 172 4.22 -3.57 4.43
C TYR A 172 2.77 -3.62 3.95
N ARG A 173 1.81 -3.04 4.69
CA ARG A 173 0.39 -3.01 4.27
C ARG A 173 0.19 -2.18 3.01
N LEU A 174 0.88 -1.04 2.88
CA LEU A 174 0.79 -0.24 1.66
C LEU A 174 1.38 -0.99 0.47
N ALA A 175 2.56 -1.61 0.61
CA ALA A 175 3.19 -2.44 -0.41
C ALA A 175 2.27 -3.61 -0.82
N HIS A 176 1.74 -4.36 0.15
CA HIS A 176 0.79 -5.44 -0.11
C HIS A 176 -0.48 -4.95 -0.84
N PHE A 177 -0.96 -3.75 -0.50
CA PHE A 177 -2.10 -3.15 -1.21
C PHE A 177 -1.77 -2.69 -2.63
N VAL A 178 -0.54 -2.24 -2.88
CA VAL A 178 -0.07 -1.97 -4.25
C VAL A 178 0.02 -3.28 -5.02
N GLU A 179 0.65 -4.31 -4.43
CA GLU A 179 0.89 -5.62 -5.05
C GLU A 179 -0.40 -6.29 -5.53
N TYR A 180 -1.40 -6.48 -4.66
CA TYR A 180 -2.63 -7.15 -5.10
C TYR A 180 -3.37 -6.34 -6.17
N LYS A 181 -3.35 -5.00 -6.09
CA LYS A 181 -4.05 -4.14 -7.06
C LYS A 181 -3.33 -4.06 -8.39
N ALA A 182 -2.00 -4.01 -8.38
CA ALA A 182 -1.16 -4.08 -9.56
C ALA A 182 -1.40 -5.40 -10.29
N LYS A 183 -1.44 -6.51 -9.55
CA LYS A 183 -1.76 -7.84 -10.08
C LYS A 183 -3.14 -7.89 -10.76
N LEU A 184 -4.16 -7.24 -10.19
CA LEU A 184 -5.49 -7.16 -10.78
C LEU A 184 -5.54 -6.41 -12.13
N VAL A 185 -4.56 -5.55 -12.41
CA VAL A 185 -4.45 -4.82 -13.68
C VAL A 185 -3.27 -5.30 -14.55
N GLY A 186 -2.68 -6.44 -14.20
CA GLY A 186 -1.60 -7.08 -14.94
C GLY A 186 -0.22 -6.43 -14.79
N ILE A 187 -0.02 -5.59 -13.78
CA ILE A 187 1.28 -4.95 -13.52
C ILE A 187 2.08 -5.84 -12.56
N LYS A 188 3.30 -6.20 -12.97
CA LYS A 188 4.23 -6.98 -12.14
C LYS A 188 4.79 -6.10 -11.02
N VAL A 189 4.95 -6.66 -9.82
CA VAL A 189 5.65 -5.99 -8.72
C VAL A 189 6.95 -6.72 -8.43
N GLU A 190 8.04 -5.96 -8.37
CA GLU A 190 9.37 -6.44 -8.06
C GLU A 190 9.89 -5.75 -6.80
N TYR A 191 10.58 -6.50 -5.95
CA TYR A 191 11.22 -5.96 -4.76
C TYR A 191 12.72 -5.77 -5.02
N VAL A 192 13.25 -4.62 -4.63
CA VAL A 192 14.67 -4.26 -4.79
C VAL A 192 15.35 -4.10 -3.44
N ASN A 193 16.68 -4.22 -3.44
CA ASN A 193 17.47 -4.02 -2.24
C ASN A 193 17.41 -2.54 -1.78
N PRO A 194 17.02 -2.24 -0.53
CA PRO A 194 16.94 -0.87 -0.01
C PRO A 194 18.33 -0.23 0.25
N SER A 195 19.42 -0.97 0.07
CA SER A 195 20.76 -0.50 0.42
C SER A 195 21.19 0.69 -0.43
N TYR A 196 21.47 1.81 0.25
CA TYR A 196 22.02 3.05 -0.33
C TYR A 196 21.14 3.74 -1.39
N THR A 197 19.90 3.32 -1.59
CA THR A 197 18.92 3.94 -2.51
C THR A 197 18.66 5.41 -2.21
N SER A 198 18.75 5.82 -0.94
CA SER A 198 18.54 7.23 -0.54
C SER A 198 19.83 8.07 -0.49
N GLN A 199 20.99 7.45 -0.73
CA GLN A 199 22.31 8.08 -0.59
C GLN A 199 23.07 8.17 -1.92
N THR A 200 22.87 7.22 -2.81
CA THR A 200 23.58 7.15 -4.09
C THR A 200 23.14 8.27 -5.01
N CYS A 201 24.08 9.04 -5.56
CA CYS A 201 23.76 10.09 -6.52
C CYS A 201 23.38 9.47 -7.88
N PRO A 202 22.21 9.79 -8.45
CA PRO A 202 21.83 9.28 -9.77
C PRO A 202 22.75 9.76 -10.90
N LYS A 203 23.52 10.85 -10.70
CA LYS A 203 24.41 11.43 -11.70
C LYS A 203 25.83 10.88 -11.65
N CYS A 204 26.44 10.83 -10.47
CA CYS A 204 27.86 10.47 -10.32
C CYS A 204 28.10 9.21 -9.48
N THR A 205 27.05 8.52 -9.03
CA THR A 205 27.09 7.30 -8.20
C THR A 205 27.72 7.44 -6.81
N GLU A 206 28.36 8.57 -6.50
CA GLU A 206 28.89 8.85 -5.17
C GLU A 206 27.82 8.85 -4.09
N LYS A 207 28.19 8.35 -2.92
CA LYS A 207 27.30 8.32 -1.75
C LYS A 207 27.31 9.67 -1.07
N ASN A 208 26.14 10.24 -0.90
CA ASN A 208 25.95 11.46 -0.15
C ASN A 208 24.72 11.36 0.75
N LYS A 209 24.92 11.65 2.03
CA LYS A 209 23.85 11.57 3.03
C LYS A 209 23.21 12.94 3.19
N ALA A 210 22.07 13.13 2.53
CA ALA A 210 21.28 14.35 2.69
C ALA A 210 20.75 14.50 4.12
N GLN A 211 21.08 15.62 4.78
CA GLN A 211 20.56 15.96 6.11
C GLN A 211 19.06 16.31 6.06
N ASP A 212 18.63 16.93 4.97
CA ASP A 212 17.27 17.44 4.77
C ASP A 212 16.51 16.74 3.62
N ARG A 213 15.38 17.34 3.23
CA ARG A 213 14.58 16.92 2.07
C ARG A 213 15.20 17.29 0.73
N LYS A 214 16.16 18.22 0.72
CA LYS A 214 16.93 18.56 -0.48
C LYS A 214 18.18 17.70 -0.51
N TYR A 215 18.33 16.90 -1.56
CA TYR A 215 19.55 16.16 -1.85
C TYR A 215 20.45 17.06 -2.70
N LYS A 216 21.69 17.28 -2.25
CA LYS A 216 22.70 18.08 -2.94
C LYS A 216 24.01 17.30 -2.99
N CYS A 217 24.41 16.82 -4.16
CA CYS A 217 25.67 16.10 -4.34
C CYS A 217 26.81 17.07 -4.68
N PRO A 218 28.06 16.80 -4.24
CA PRO A 218 29.23 17.57 -4.66
C PRO A 218 29.40 17.68 -6.19
N CYS A 219 28.89 16.74 -6.98
CA CYS A 219 28.91 16.80 -8.45
C CYS A 219 27.93 17.82 -9.08
N GLY A 220 27.25 18.63 -8.24
CA GLY A 220 26.27 19.64 -8.63
C GLY A 220 24.84 19.12 -8.83
N PHE A 221 24.57 17.82 -8.64
CA PHE A 221 23.22 17.28 -8.75
C PHE A 221 22.34 17.69 -7.54
N GLU A 222 21.20 18.34 -7.80
CA GLU A 222 20.23 18.71 -6.78
C GLU A 222 18.82 18.21 -7.12
N LYS A 223 18.15 17.53 -6.16
CA LYS A 223 16.74 17.12 -6.30
C LYS A 223 16.09 16.91 -4.93
N HIS A 224 14.78 16.69 -4.88
CA HIS A 224 14.13 16.24 -3.65
C HIS A 224 14.57 14.81 -3.29
N ARG A 225 14.96 14.57 -2.04
CA ARG A 225 15.53 13.29 -1.56
C ARG A 225 14.64 12.09 -1.81
N ASP A 226 13.33 12.22 -1.58
CA ASP A 226 12.39 11.11 -1.81
C ASP A 226 12.23 10.81 -3.33
N ILE A 227 12.53 11.78 -4.21
CA ILE A 227 12.59 11.51 -5.66
C ILE A 227 13.88 10.76 -6.00
N VAL A 228 15.01 11.11 -5.37
CA VAL A 228 16.28 10.38 -5.52
C VAL A 228 16.12 8.93 -5.08
N GLY A 229 15.44 8.70 -3.95
CA GLY A 229 15.06 7.35 -3.51
C GLY A 229 14.30 6.59 -4.59
N ALA A 230 13.22 7.17 -5.12
CA ALA A 230 12.40 6.55 -6.16
C ALA A 230 13.20 6.28 -7.46
N MET A 231 14.10 7.20 -7.84
CA MET A 231 15.00 7.06 -8.99
C MET A 231 15.95 5.87 -8.81
N ASN A 232 16.57 5.74 -7.64
CA ASN A 232 17.49 4.64 -7.40
C ASN A 232 16.74 3.30 -7.29
N ILE A 233 15.54 3.27 -6.72
CA ILE A 233 14.67 2.08 -6.68
C ILE A 233 14.31 1.61 -8.10
N ARG A 234 14.08 2.54 -9.03
CA ARG A 234 13.81 2.24 -10.44
C ARG A 234 14.95 1.42 -11.07
N TYR A 235 16.20 1.74 -10.76
CA TYR A 235 17.38 1.09 -11.34
C TYR A 235 18.04 0.02 -10.45
N ALA A 236 17.58 -0.14 -9.22
CA ALA A 236 18.18 -1.07 -8.27
C ALA A 236 18.00 -2.53 -8.70
N THR A 237 18.95 -3.36 -8.30
CA THR A 237 18.92 -4.80 -8.52
C THR A 237 17.71 -5.42 -7.82
N VAL A 238 16.94 -6.18 -8.58
CA VAL A 238 15.81 -6.97 -8.07
C VAL A 238 16.36 -8.08 -7.19
N VAL A 239 15.78 -8.25 -6.01
CA VAL A 239 16.13 -9.37 -5.13
C VAL A 239 15.46 -10.62 -5.70
N GLY A 240 16.25 -11.58 -6.19
CA GLY A 240 15.76 -12.88 -6.64
C GLY A 240 15.04 -13.61 -5.50
N GLY A 241 13.82 -14.06 -5.75
CA GLY A 241 12.90 -14.53 -4.72
C GLY A 241 13.32 -15.82 -4.01
N ASN A 242 13.18 -15.82 -2.68
CA ASN A 242 12.35 -16.75 -1.91
C ASN A 242 12.52 -16.42 -0.42
N SER A 243 11.58 -15.67 0.12
CA SER A 243 11.32 -15.71 1.56
C SER A 243 9.85 -16.06 1.71
N GLN A 244 9.55 -17.36 1.64
CA GLN A 244 8.36 -17.85 2.31
C GLN A 244 8.49 -17.37 3.76
N SER A 245 7.62 -16.47 4.15
CA SER A 245 7.44 -16.09 5.54
C SER A 245 7.11 -17.36 6.32
N ALA A 246 8.04 -17.80 7.16
CA ALA A 246 7.77 -18.71 8.26
C ALA A 246 6.77 -18.08 9.25
#